data_AF-A0A845JSH3-F1
#
_entry.id   AF-A0A845JSH3-F1
#
_cell.length_a   1.000
_cell.length_b   1.000
_cell.length_c   1.000
_cell.angle_alpha   90.00
_cell.angle_beta   90.00
_cell.angle_gamma   90.00
#
_symmetry.space_group_name_H-M   'P 1'
#
loop_
_entity.id
_entity.type
_entity.pdbx_description
1 polymer ?
#
loop_
_entity_poly.entity_id
_entity_poly.type
_entity_poly.pdbx_seq_one_letter_code
_entity_poly.pdbx_strand_id
1 'polypeptide(L)'
;MTEKRKVVVLTHGGAGSNPAHADGTAIAGQIGMMGLQTGEPVLDAACAAVATLEDDSRFNAGVGSHRRSNGRVQMDASCMDSSGQFGAVAALEGFRNPVQVARIVSQSEYRVLAGAGAAEFAGNQECQTISEDEIGNTGKDFSTTDTVGCVIRDGDQFAAALSTGGIKDAIPGRVGDVPFIGCGLYAGTQGAVAATGDGEAILKQM
;
A
#
# COMPACT_ATOMS: atom_id res chain seq x y z
N MET A 1 32.22 -9.77 18.53
CA MET A 1 31.78 -8.64 17.69
C MET A 1 30.33 -8.92 17.35
N THR A 2 29.38 -8.18 17.91
CA THR A 2 27.97 -8.27 17.50
C THR A 2 27.89 -7.80 16.05
N GLU A 3 27.42 -8.65 15.13
CA GLU A 3 27.11 -8.19 13.78
C GLU A 3 26.17 -6.99 13.87
N LYS A 4 26.51 -5.91 13.15
CA LYS A 4 25.63 -4.75 13.08
C LYS A 4 24.31 -5.19 12.47
N ARG A 5 23.22 -5.04 13.24
CA ARG A 5 21.83 -5.20 12.79
C ARG A 5 21.66 -4.47 11.45
N LYS A 6 21.35 -5.22 10.39
CA LYS A 6 21.15 -4.67 9.04
C LYS A 6 19.72 -4.18 8.94
N VAL A 7 19.56 -2.87 8.83
CA VAL A 7 18.26 -2.23 8.64
C VAL A 7 18.25 -1.59 7.25
N VAL A 8 17.24 -1.94 6.45
CA VAL A 8 17.04 -1.39 5.11
C VAL A 8 15.56 -1.10 4.94
N VAL A 9 15.24 0.11 4.47
CA VAL A 9 13.89 0.52 4.08
C VAL A 9 13.98 0.98 2.63
N LEU A 10 13.15 0.41 1.76
CA LEU A 10 13.04 0.80 0.35
C LEU A 10 11.59 1.15 0.07
N THR A 11 11.37 2.27 -0.60
CA THR A 11 10.05 2.76 -1.00
C THR A 11 10.00 3.00 -2.51
N HIS A 12 8.82 2.86 -3.09
CA HIS A 12 8.56 3.30 -4.47
C HIS A 12 7.25 4.08 -4.56
N GLY A 13 7.22 5.02 -5.49
CA GLY A 13 6.04 5.84 -5.81
C GLY A 13 5.36 5.43 -7.11
N GLY A 14 5.71 4.26 -7.65
CA GLY A 14 5.18 3.72 -8.92
C GLY A 14 6.22 3.60 -10.04
N ALA A 15 5.97 2.69 -10.98
CA ALA A 15 6.75 2.62 -12.22
C ALA A 15 6.42 3.82 -13.11
N GLY A 16 7.45 4.45 -13.67
CA GLY A 16 7.38 5.64 -14.53
C GLY A 16 6.97 6.94 -13.83
N SER A 17 6.83 6.93 -12.51
CA SER A 17 6.48 8.13 -11.73
C SER A 17 7.42 9.29 -12.01
N ASN A 18 6.87 10.52 -11.99
CA ASN A 18 7.66 11.73 -12.22
C ASN A 18 8.85 11.78 -11.24
N PRO A 19 10.10 11.79 -11.72
CA PRO A 19 11.28 11.82 -10.85
C PRO A 19 11.31 13.02 -9.89
N ALA A 20 10.58 14.11 -10.21
CA ALA A 20 10.42 15.25 -9.32
C ALA A 20 9.66 14.92 -8.02
N HIS A 21 8.97 13.79 -7.93
CA HIS A 21 8.25 13.33 -6.73
C HIS A 21 9.09 12.39 -5.85
N ALA A 22 10.39 12.21 -6.14
CA ALA A 22 11.28 11.34 -5.37
C ALA A 22 11.40 11.75 -3.90
N ASP A 23 11.18 13.03 -3.58
CA ASP A 23 11.11 13.54 -2.22
C ASP A 23 10.02 12.83 -1.39
N GLY A 24 8.84 12.57 -1.96
CA GLY A 24 7.75 11.86 -1.28
C GLY A 24 8.17 10.44 -0.87
N THR A 25 8.83 9.71 -1.78
CA THR A 25 9.36 8.37 -1.47
C THR A 25 10.48 8.40 -0.43
N ALA A 26 11.33 9.44 -0.45
CA ALA A 26 12.37 9.61 0.55
C ALA A 26 11.79 9.90 1.94
N ILE A 27 10.76 10.75 2.04
CA ILE A 27 10.05 11.04 3.29
C ILE A 27 9.40 9.77 3.82
N ALA A 28 8.69 9.02 2.97
CA ALA A 28 8.10 7.73 3.37
C ALA A 28 9.14 6.74 3.91
N GLY A 29 10.30 6.65 3.24
CA GLY A 29 11.41 5.81 3.71
C GLY A 29 11.97 6.26 5.06
N GLN A 30 12.03 7.58 5.30
CA GLN A 30 12.43 8.14 6.60
C GLN A 30 11.42 7.83 7.70
N ILE A 31 10.11 7.89 7.41
CA ILE A 31 9.05 7.49 8.35
C ILE A 31 9.18 6.01 8.72
N GLY A 32 9.36 5.13 7.73
CA GLY A 32 9.60 3.71 7.99
C GLY A 32 10.85 3.47 8.84
N MET A 33 11.96 4.17 8.54
CA MET A 33 13.18 4.08 9.33
C MET A 33 12.99 4.59 10.77
N MET A 34 12.23 5.68 10.95
CA MET A 34 11.93 6.25 12.27
C MET A 34 11.14 5.27 13.13
N GLY A 35 10.11 4.61 12.58
CA GLY A 35 9.33 3.59 13.28
C GLY A 35 10.20 2.43 13.79
N LEU A 36 11.16 1.97 12.99
CA LEU A 36 12.10 0.93 13.43
C LEU A 36 13.02 1.41 14.55
N GLN A 37 13.44 2.69 14.53
CA GLN A 37 14.28 3.28 15.57
C GLN A 37 13.54 3.47 16.90
N THR A 38 12.23 3.70 16.86
CA THR A 38 11.37 3.80 18.05
C THR A 38 10.91 2.43 18.57
N GLY A 39 11.24 1.34 17.85
CA GLY A 39 10.92 -0.02 18.26
C GLY A 39 9.55 -0.52 17.82
N GLU A 40 8.94 0.13 16.82
CA GLU A 40 7.69 -0.35 16.23
C GLU A 40 7.89 -1.70 15.50
N PRO A 41 6.85 -2.54 15.45
CA PRO A 41 6.86 -3.74 14.61
C PRO A 41 7.20 -3.42 13.15
N VAL A 42 7.99 -4.29 12.52
CA VAL A 42 8.46 -4.10 11.13
C VAL A 42 7.32 -3.87 10.13
N LEU A 43 6.18 -4.53 10.35
CA LEU A 43 4.99 -4.39 9.51
C LEU A 43 4.29 -3.04 9.71
N ASP A 44 4.27 -2.52 10.94
CA ASP A 44 3.67 -1.23 11.28
C ASP A 44 4.49 -0.10 10.64
N ALA A 45 5.82 -0.17 10.72
CA ALA A 45 6.73 0.76 10.06
C ALA A 45 6.55 0.78 8.52
N ALA A 46 6.34 -0.40 7.90
CA ALA A 46 6.07 -0.48 6.47
C ALA A 46 4.72 0.15 6.10
N CYS A 47 3.68 -0.08 6.92
CA CYS A 47 2.37 0.53 6.73
C CYS A 47 2.40 2.05 6.94
N ALA A 48 3.18 2.55 7.90
CA ALA A 48 3.36 4.00 8.13
C ALA A 48 4.05 4.69 6.95
N ALA A 49 5.07 4.05 6.36
CA ALA A 49 5.72 4.53 5.15
C ALA A 49 4.72 4.62 3.97
N VAL A 50 3.91 3.58 3.75
CA VAL A 50 2.90 3.58 2.68
C VAL A 50 1.79 4.59 2.95
N ALA A 51 1.32 4.73 4.19
CA ALA A 51 0.32 5.72 4.57
C ALA A 51 0.80 7.16 4.30
N THR A 52 2.11 7.41 4.47
CA THR A 52 2.72 8.70 4.10
C THR A 52 2.60 8.98 2.59
N LEU A 53 2.66 7.94 1.75
CA LEU A 53 2.47 8.08 0.30
C LEU A 53 0.99 8.16 -0.10
N GLU A 54 0.10 7.47 0.62
CA GLU A 54 -1.36 7.60 0.45
C GLU A 54 -1.86 9.02 0.78
N ASP A 55 -1.17 9.71 1.67
CA ASP A 55 -1.47 11.08 2.10
C ASP A 55 -0.99 12.16 1.12
N ASP A 56 -0.12 11.77 0.20
CA ASP A 56 0.46 12.66 -0.80
C ASP A 56 -0.27 12.49 -2.14
N SER A 57 -1.06 13.51 -2.49
CA SER A 57 -1.92 13.52 -3.68
C SER A 57 -1.16 13.42 -5.01
N ARG A 58 0.18 13.45 -4.99
CA ARG A 58 1.03 13.19 -6.16
C ARG A 58 1.09 11.72 -6.56
N PHE A 59 0.70 10.80 -5.68
CA PHE A 59 0.74 9.35 -5.92
C PHE A 59 -0.65 8.73 -6.06
N ASN A 60 -0.77 7.69 -6.90
CA ASN A 60 -2.04 6.98 -7.14
C ASN A 60 -2.36 5.99 -6.01
N ALA A 61 -2.53 6.51 -4.81
CA ALA A 61 -3.01 5.80 -3.63
C ALA A 61 -3.65 6.81 -2.67
N GLY A 62 -4.51 6.35 -1.77
CA GLY A 62 -5.20 7.21 -0.81
C GLY A 62 -5.84 8.44 -1.48
N VAL A 63 -5.41 9.63 -1.06
CA VAL A 63 -5.97 10.92 -1.48
C VAL A 63 -5.66 11.31 -2.93
N GLY A 64 -4.70 10.65 -3.58
CA GLY A 64 -4.37 10.84 -4.99
C GLY A 64 -5.01 9.81 -5.93
N SER A 65 -5.74 8.83 -5.41
CA SER A 65 -6.25 7.68 -6.16
C SER A 65 -7.07 8.04 -7.40
N HIS A 66 -6.92 7.22 -8.44
CA HIS A 66 -7.72 7.34 -9.65
C HIS A 66 -9.20 7.01 -9.45
N ARG A 67 -10.03 7.66 -10.28
CA ARG A 67 -11.47 7.41 -10.35
C ARG A 67 -11.76 6.25 -11.32
N ARG A 68 -12.74 5.44 -10.95
CA ARG A 68 -13.36 4.38 -11.77
C ARG A 68 -14.28 4.98 -12.82
N SER A 69 -14.77 4.16 -13.75
CA SER A 69 -15.66 4.60 -14.84
C SER A 69 -17.00 5.20 -14.38
N ASN A 70 -17.40 4.97 -13.13
CA ASN A 70 -18.57 5.58 -12.51
C ASN A 70 -18.25 6.85 -11.69
N GLY A 71 -17.01 7.33 -11.73
CA GLY A 71 -16.56 8.52 -11.00
C GLY A 71 -16.13 8.30 -9.55
N ARG A 72 -16.43 7.13 -8.97
CA ARG A 72 -16.06 6.77 -7.58
C ARG A 72 -14.60 6.35 -7.48
N VAL A 73 -14.07 6.30 -6.27
CA VAL A 73 -12.69 5.86 -5.99
C VAL A 73 -12.73 4.55 -5.22
N GLN A 74 -12.01 3.55 -5.74
CA GLN A 74 -11.88 2.23 -5.11
C GLN A 74 -10.41 1.89 -5.00
N MET A 75 -9.95 1.55 -3.80
CA MET A 75 -8.53 1.34 -3.51
C MET A 75 -8.27 -0.10 -3.10
N ASP A 76 -7.09 -0.61 -3.49
CA ASP A 76 -6.57 -1.90 -3.06
C ASP A 76 -5.32 -1.65 -2.22
N ALA A 77 -5.17 -2.36 -1.10
CA ALA A 77 -3.96 -2.31 -0.29
C ALA A 77 -3.69 -3.64 0.39
N SER A 78 -2.42 -3.91 0.69
CA SER A 78 -1.99 -5.12 1.39
C SER A 78 -0.74 -4.89 2.21
N CYS A 79 -0.56 -5.75 3.21
CA CYS A 79 0.65 -5.78 4.03
C CYS A 79 0.96 -7.23 4.42
N MET A 80 2.25 -7.56 4.51
CA MET A 80 2.72 -8.88 4.91
C MET A 80 4.05 -8.80 5.64
N ASP A 81 4.27 -9.66 6.64
CA ASP A 81 5.59 -9.87 7.24
C ASP A 81 6.10 -11.32 7.10
N SER A 82 7.39 -11.50 7.39
CA SER A 82 8.08 -12.79 7.31
C SER A 82 7.62 -13.83 8.33
N SER A 83 6.74 -13.47 9.28
CA SER A 83 6.11 -14.41 10.21
C SER A 83 4.83 -15.04 9.64
N GLY A 84 4.35 -14.52 8.50
CA GLY A 84 3.11 -14.94 7.87
C GLY A 84 1.89 -14.11 8.27
N GLN A 85 2.07 -13.01 9.00
CA GLN A 85 1.00 -12.03 9.17
C GLN A 85 0.71 -11.40 7.81
N PHE A 86 -0.55 -11.40 7.40
CA PHE A 86 -1.00 -10.84 6.14
C PHE A 86 -2.40 -10.26 6.26
N GLY A 87 -2.62 -9.11 5.65
CA GLY A 87 -3.94 -8.51 5.53
C GLY A 87 -4.05 -7.70 4.25
N ALA A 88 -5.22 -7.72 3.63
CA ALA A 88 -5.50 -6.95 2.43
C ALA A 88 -6.95 -6.44 2.39
N VAL A 89 -7.12 -5.35 1.67
CA VAL A 89 -8.43 -4.82 1.28
C VAL A 89 -8.46 -4.63 -0.23
N ALA A 90 -9.61 -4.92 -0.83
CA ALA A 90 -9.82 -4.75 -2.27
C ALA A 90 -11.09 -3.95 -2.54
N ALA A 91 -11.04 -3.08 -3.54
CA ALA A 91 -12.12 -2.17 -3.89
C ALA A 91 -12.71 -1.40 -2.69
N LEU A 92 -11.85 -0.99 -1.74
CA LEU A 92 -12.23 -0.24 -0.56
C LEU A 92 -12.56 1.21 -0.91
N GLU A 93 -13.60 1.76 -0.30
CA GLU A 93 -14.05 3.13 -0.53
C GLU A 93 -14.22 3.89 0.78
N GLY A 94 -13.99 5.22 0.76
CA GLY A 94 -14.33 6.11 1.87
C GLY A 94 -13.32 6.16 3.02
N PHE A 95 -12.14 5.55 2.88
CA PHE A 95 -11.09 5.56 3.89
C PHE A 95 -9.81 6.19 3.36
N ARG A 96 -9.21 7.05 4.19
CA ARG A 96 -8.04 7.85 3.82
C ARG A 96 -6.80 7.00 3.56
N ASN A 97 -6.61 5.98 4.41
CA ASN A 97 -5.42 5.11 4.37
C ASN A 97 -5.79 3.63 4.24
N PRO A 98 -6.03 3.12 3.01
CA PRO A 98 -6.30 1.71 2.76
C PRO A 98 -5.28 0.74 3.37
N VAL A 99 -3.99 1.09 3.41
CA VAL A 99 -2.95 0.23 4.00
C VAL A 99 -3.14 0.03 5.50
N GLN A 100 -3.67 1.04 6.22
CA GLN A 100 -3.96 0.92 7.65
C GLN A 100 -5.16 0.00 7.88
N VAL A 101 -6.15 0.03 6.98
CA VAL A 101 -7.26 -0.94 7.02
C VAL A 101 -6.73 -2.35 6.75
N ALA A 102 -5.87 -2.54 5.75
CA ALA A 102 -5.21 -3.82 5.48
C ALA A 102 -4.41 -4.31 6.70
N ARG A 103 -3.75 -3.39 7.42
CA ARG A 103 -3.03 -3.72 8.65
C ARG A 103 -3.95 -4.19 9.76
N ILE A 104 -5.10 -3.55 9.96
CA ILE A 104 -6.09 -3.99 10.95
C ILE A 104 -6.68 -5.35 10.55
N VAL A 105 -6.96 -5.57 9.25
CA VAL A 105 -7.38 -6.89 8.73
C VAL A 105 -6.35 -7.95 9.08
N SER A 106 -5.05 -7.67 8.95
CA SER A 106 -4.00 -8.64 9.27
C SER A 106 -4.00 -9.10 10.73
N GLN A 107 -4.55 -8.30 11.65
CA GLN A 107 -4.66 -8.62 13.08
C GLN A 107 -6.00 -9.29 13.44
N SER A 108 -6.95 -9.32 12.51
CA SER A 108 -8.27 -9.94 12.71
C SER A 108 -8.24 -11.46 12.45
N GLU A 109 -9.39 -12.14 12.45
CA GLU A 109 -9.49 -13.53 11.95
C GLU A 109 -9.45 -13.62 10.41
N TYR A 110 -9.75 -12.51 9.72
CA TYR A 110 -9.79 -12.40 8.26
C TYR A 110 -8.40 -12.14 7.67
N ARG A 111 -8.25 -12.41 6.36
CA ARG A 111 -7.02 -12.11 5.59
C ARG A 111 -7.25 -11.10 4.49
N VAL A 112 -8.41 -11.15 3.84
CA VAL A 112 -8.78 -10.26 2.75
C VAL A 112 -10.23 -9.88 2.93
N LEU A 113 -10.54 -8.59 2.88
CA LEU A 113 -11.90 -8.06 2.81
C LEU A 113 -12.07 -7.24 1.54
N ALA A 114 -13.29 -7.14 1.02
CA ALA A 114 -13.53 -6.38 -0.20
C ALA A 114 -14.80 -5.52 -0.15
N GLY A 115 -14.79 -4.41 -0.89
CA GLY A 115 -15.94 -3.57 -1.15
C GLY A 115 -16.65 -3.08 0.11
N ALA A 116 -17.98 -3.11 0.09
CA ALA A 116 -18.81 -2.63 1.19
C ALA A 116 -18.56 -3.36 2.52
N GLY A 117 -18.24 -4.65 2.49
CA GLY A 117 -17.91 -5.40 3.71
C GLY A 117 -16.59 -4.98 4.33
N ALA A 118 -15.58 -4.64 3.51
CA ALA A 118 -14.35 -4.04 4.00
C ALA A 118 -14.60 -2.66 4.63
N ALA A 119 -15.46 -1.86 4.00
CA ALA A 119 -15.83 -0.54 4.50
C ALA A 119 -16.61 -0.60 5.83
N GLU A 120 -17.54 -1.55 5.96
CA GLU A 120 -18.26 -1.78 7.21
C GLU A 120 -17.32 -2.24 8.33
N PHE A 121 -16.42 -3.18 8.02
CA PHE A 121 -15.40 -3.62 8.98
C PHE A 121 -14.54 -2.44 9.45
N ALA A 122 -14.02 -1.65 8.51
CA ALA A 122 -13.17 -0.49 8.80
C ALA A 122 -13.92 0.61 9.57
N GLY A 123 -15.20 0.82 9.29
CA GLY A 123 -16.05 1.80 9.98
C GLY A 123 -16.31 1.46 11.45
N ASN A 124 -16.14 0.19 11.84
CA ASN A 124 -16.16 -0.25 13.24
C ASN A 124 -14.80 -0.14 13.93
N GLN A 125 -13.78 0.39 13.25
CA GLN A 125 -12.44 0.64 13.75
C GLN A 125 -12.16 2.15 13.80
N GLU A 126 -11.08 2.56 14.46
CA GLU A 126 -10.64 3.97 14.51
C GLU A 126 -9.93 4.42 13.21
N CYS A 127 -10.51 4.07 12.05
CA CYS A 127 -9.96 4.43 10.75
C CYS A 127 -10.42 5.81 10.30
N GLN A 128 -9.50 6.60 9.74
CA GLN A 128 -9.84 7.90 9.16
C GLN A 128 -10.63 7.73 7.86
N THR A 129 -11.81 8.33 7.82
CA THR A 129 -12.63 8.40 6.60
C THR A 129 -12.21 9.60 5.73
N ILE A 130 -12.58 9.55 4.46
CA ILE A 130 -12.38 10.64 3.51
C ILE A 130 -13.58 10.70 2.55
N SER A 131 -14.01 11.91 2.20
CA SER A 131 -15.06 12.11 1.19
C SER A 131 -14.48 12.07 -0.23
N GLU A 132 -15.29 11.71 -1.23
CA GLU A 132 -14.83 11.67 -2.62
C GLU A 132 -14.37 13.03 -3.16
N ASP A 133 -14.87 14.13 -2.60
CA ASP A 133 -14.49 15.50 -3.01
C ASP A 133 -13.09 15.89 -2.52
N GLU A 134 -12.60 15.27 -1.45
CA GLU A 134 -11.26 15.47 -0.90
C GLU A 134 -10.20 14.66 -1.66
N ILE A 135 -10.61 13.65 -2.44
CA ILE A 135 -9.72 12.86 -3.28
C ILE A 135 -9.42 13.66 -4.54
N GLY A 136 -8.29 14.37 -4.49
CA GLY A 136 -7.87 15.33 -5.50
C GLY A 136 -7.63 14.70 -6.88
N ASN A 137 -7.33 13.40 -6.93
CA ASN A 137 -6.83 12.67 -8.10
C ASN A 137 -5.48 13.25 -8.57
N THR A 138 -4.49 12.41 -8.86
CA THR A 138 -3.10 12.86 -9.16
C THR A 138 -2.94 13.85 -10.32
N GLY A 139 -3.97 14.06 -11.15
CA GLY A 139 -4.04 15.20 -12.08
C GLY A 139 -3.19 15.06 -13.34
N LYS A 140 -3.86 14.74 -14.46
CA LYS A 140 -3.52 14.95 -15.89
C LYS A 140 -2.22 14.40 -16.51
N ASP A 141 -1.18 14.04 -15.77
CA ASP A 141 -0.02 13.37 -16.41
C ASP A 141 -0.21 11.85 -16.40
N PHE A 142 -0.98 11.38 -17.38
CA PHE A 142 -1.45 9.99 -17.51
C PHE A 142 -0.36 8.99 -17.95
N SER A 143 0.92 9.38 -17.95
CA SER A 143 1.95 8.46 -18.44
C SER A 143 2.27 7.38 -17.44
N THR A 144 2.21 7.63 -16.11
CA THR A 144 2.65 6.66 -15.08
C THR A 144 2.63 7.22 -13.64
N THR A 145 1.74 6.73 -12.77
CA THR A 145 2.05 6.47 -11.34
C THR A 145 1.19 5.29 -10.87
N ASP A 146 1.68 4.07 -11.07
CA ASP A 146 1.04 2.89 -10.46
C ASP A 146 1.46 2.75 -8.99
N THR A 147 0.83 1.81 -8.29
CA THR A 147 0.99 1.40 -6.88
C THR A 147 2.20 1.98 -6.12
N VAL A 148 1.95 2.48 -4.92
CA VAL A 148 3.00 2.86 -3.95
C VAL A 148 3.34 1.69 -3.04
N GLY A 149 4.58 1.64 -2.55
CA GLY A 149 5.02 0.51 -1.76
C GLY A 149 6.22 0.75 -0.88
N CYS A 150 6.36 -0.12 0.12
CA CYS A 150 7.48 -0.16 1.04
C CYS A 150 7.89 -1.62 1.28
N VAL A 151 9.20 -1.90 1.27
CA VAL A 151 9.76 -3.13 1.85
C VAL A 151 10.79 -2.77 2.91
N ILE A 152 10.77 -3.54 3.99
CA ILE A 152 11.68 -3.38 5.11
C ILE A 152 12.41 -4.69 5.37
N ARG A 153 13.71 -4.59 5.64
CA ARG A 153 14.51 -5.61 6.30
C ARG A 153 15.00 -5.07 7.62
N ASP A 154 14.77 -5.81 8.68
CA ASP A 154 15.28 -5.52 10.00
C ASP A 154 15.89 -6.76 10.66
N GLY A 155 17.21 -6.90 10.52
CA GLY A 155 17.90 -8.15 10.83
C GLY A 155 17.46 -9.27 9.88
N ASP A 156 16.73 -10.23 10.42
CA ASP A 156 16.15 -11.38 9.69
C ASP A 156 14.62 -11.25 9.50
N GLN A 157 14.03 -10.15 9.97
CA GLN A 157 12.61 -9.85 9.75
C GLN A 157 12.45 -9.07 8.45
N PHE A 158 11.41 -9.43 7.70
CA PHE A 158 11.03 -8.74 6.47
C PHE A 158 9.57 -8.31 6.53
N ALA A 159 9.26 -7.17 5.94
CA ALA A 159 7.89 -6.73 5.71
C ALA A 159 7.74 -6.08 4.35
N ALA A 160 6.53 -6.15 3.82
CA ALA A 160 6.10 -5.45 2.63
C ALA A 160 4.74 -4.80 2.89
N ALA A 161 4.51 -3.64 2.29
CA ALA A 161 3.22 -2.98 2.25
C ALA A 161 3.02 -2.33 0.88
N LEU A 162 1.79 -2.35 0.38
CA LEU A 162 1.41 -1.81 -0.93
C LEU A 162 0.05 -1.11 -0.85
N SER A 163 -0.15 -0.09 -1.68
CA SER A 163 -1.44 0.58 -1.86
C SER A 163 -1.60 1.16 -3.26
N THR A 164 -2.81 1.14 -3.80
CA THR A 164 -3.12 1.67 -5.13
C THR A 164 -4.57 2.15 -5.26
N GLY A 165 -4.78 3.20 -6.05
CA GLY A 165 -6.09 3.56 -6.61
C GLY A 165 -6.46 2.72 -7.84
N GLY A 166 -5.56 1.84 -8.29
CA GLY A 166 -5.69 1.06 -9.51
C GLY A 166 -5.68 1.91 -10.77
N ILE A 167 -6.21 1.37 -11.86
CA ILE A 167 -6.18 2.05 -13.17
C ILE A 167 -7.39 2.98 -13.34
N LYS A 168 -7.14 4.11 -14.02
CA LYS A 168 -8.16 5.09 -14.38
C LYS A 168 -9.23 4.47 -15.28
N ASP A 169 -10.49 4.85 -15.06
CA ASP A 169 -11.64 4.44 -15.87
C ASP A 169 -11.90 2.92 -15.88
N ALA A 170 -11.24 2.15 -15.00
CA ALA A 170 -11.60 0.76 -14.76
C ALA A 170 -13.05 0.65 -14.31
N ILE A 171 -13.67 -0.48 -14.66
CA ILE A 171 -14.98 -0.84 -14.11
C ILE A 171 -14.89 -0.96 -12.58
N PRO A 172 -15.93 -0.51 -11.84
CA PRO A 172 -16.00 -0.75 -10.40
C PRO A 172 -15.90 -2.25 -10.07
N GLY A 173 -15.15 -2.58 -9.03
CA GLY A 173 -14.85 -3.95 -8.63
C GLY A 173 -13.67 -4.58 -9.36
N ARG A 174 -12.99 -3.88 -10.29
CA ARG A 174 -11.68 -4.32 -10.78
C ARG A 174 -10.68 -4.30 -9.61
N VAL A 175 -10.01 -5.42 -9.41
CA VAL A 175 -8.95 -5.60 -8.40
C VAL A 175 -7.65 -5.93 -9.12
N GLY A 176 -6.57 -5.20 -8.77
CA GLY A 176 -5.24 -5.41 -9.33
C GLY A 176 -4.42 -6.50 -8.63
N ASP A 177 -3.11 -6.46 -8.79
CA ASP A 177 -2.12 -7.39 -8.20
C ASP A 177 -1.90 -7.19 -6.69
N VAL A 178 -2.13 -5.97 -6.19
CA VAL A 178 -1.82 -5.52 -4.82
C VAL A 178 -2.33 -6.44 -3.71
N PRO A 179 -3.60 -6.89 -3.70
CA PRO A 179 -4.13 -7.71 -2.61
C PRO A 179 -3.78 -9.20 -2.71
N PHE A 180 -2.96 -9.62 -3.68
CA PHE A 180 -2.63 -11.03 -3.91
C PHE A 180 -1.18 -11.34 -3.54
N ILE A 181 -0.99 -12.28 -2.60
CA ILE A 181 0.34 -12.76 -2.19
C ILE A 181 1.06 -13.38 -3.38
N GLY A 182 2.34 -13.02 -3.52
CA GLY A 182 3.24 -13.42 -4.59
C GLY A 182 3.13 -12.52 -5.83
N CYS A 183 1.99 -11.84 -6.01
CA CYS A 183 1.74 -10.97 -7.18
C CYS A 183 2.32 -9.59 -6.89
N GLY A 184 1.50 -8.69 -6.35
CA GLY A 184 1.96 -7.37 -5.94
C GLY A 184 2.97 -7.48 -4.82
N LEU A 185 2.68 -8.29 -3.80
CA LEU A 185 3.43 -8.30 -2.56
C LEU A 185 3.81 -9.71 -2.09
N TYR A 186 5.00 -9.82 -1.51
CA TYR A 186 5.43 -11.00 -0.76
C TYR A 186 6.38 -10.60 0.36
N ALA A 187 6.29 -11.24 1.53
CA ALA A 187 7.32 -11.19 2.56
C ALA A 187 7.50 -12.56 3.17
N GLY A 188 8.75 -13.02 3.25
CA GLY A 188 9.13 -14.32 3.81
C GLY A 188 10.51 -14.26 4.43
N THR A 189 11.02 -15.39 4.93
CA THR A 189 12.32 -15.46 5.62
C THR A 189 13.51 -15.17 4.69
N GLN A 190 13.30 -15.17 3.38
CA GLN A 190 14.34 -14.94 2.37
C GLN A 190 14.30 -13.51 1.79
N GLY A 191 13.25 -12.73 2.05
CA GLY A 191 13.12 -11.40 1.47
C GLY A 191 11.69 -10.86 1.46
N ALA A 192 11.56 -9.62 1.01
CA ALA A 192 10.29 -8.95 0.76
C ALA A 192 10.30 -8.27 -0.62
N VAL A 193 9.12 -8.24 -1.24
CA VAL A 193 8.86 -7.68 -2.57
C VAL A 193 7.59 -6.84 -2.53
N ALA A 194 7.65 -5.69 -3.19
CA ALA A 194 6.55 -4.76 -3.42
C ALA A 194 6.61 -4.33 -4.89
N ALA A 195 5.64 -4.74 -5.69
CA ALA A 195 5.59 -4.54 -7.14
C ALA A 195 4.66 -3.38 -7.54
N THR A 196 4.84 -2.91 -8.77
CA THR A 196 4.06 -1.83 -9.38
C THR A 196 4.11 -1.98 -10.91
N GLY A 197 3.05 -1.57 -11.60
CA GLY A 197 2.91 -1.65 -13.06
C GLY A 197 1.53 -2.20 -13.47
N ASP A 198 1.48 -2.86 -14.64
CA ASP A 198 0.27 -3.50 -15.16
C ASP A 198 -0.13 -4.70 -14.28
N GLY A 199 -1.13 -4.47 -13.42
CA GLY A 199 -1.60 -5.46 -12.46
C GLY A 199 -2.06 -6.78 -13.09
N GLU A 200 -2.71 -6.74 -14.27
CA GLU A 200 -3.12 -7.95 -14.98
C GLU A 200 -1.93 -8.72 -15.56
N ALA A 201 -0.87 -8.02 -15.99
CA ALA A 201 0.37 -8.65 -16.41
C ALA A 201 1.11 -9.28 -15.22
N ILE A 202 1.21 -8.58 -14.09
CA ILE A 202 1.84 -9.09 -12.85
C ILE A 202 1.12 -10.36 -12.38
N LEU A 203 -0.22 -10.34 -12.34
CA LEU A 203 -1.04 -11.49 -11.93
C LEU A 203 -0.82 -12.75 -12.80
N LYS A 204 -0.47 -12.59 -14.08
CA LYS A 204 -0.30 -13.72 -15.02
C LYS A 204 1.08 -14.36 -14.97
N GLN A 205 2.08 -13.72 -14.37
CA GLN A 205 3.50 -14.15 -14.39
C GLN A 205 3.92 -14.92 -13.14
N MET A 206 2.94 -15.44 -12.40
CA MET A 206 3.06 -16.08 -11.10
C MET A 206 3.39 -17.56 -11.16
#